data_AF-A0A7C2M528-F1
#
_entry.id   AF-A0A7C2M528-F1
#
_cell.length_a   1.000
_cell.length_b   1.000
_cell.length_c   1.000
_cell.angle_alpha   90.00
_cell.angle_beta   90.00
_cell.angle_gamma   90.00
#
_symmetry.space_group_name_H-M   'P 1'
#
loop_
_entity.id
_entity.type
_entity.pdbx_description
1 polymer ?
#
loop_
_entity_poly.entity_id
_entity_poly.type
_entity_poly.pdbx_seq_one_letter_code
_entity_poly.pdbx_strand_id
1 'polypeptide(L)'
;MYVGEGNMAPKERSVKRTTIILDEDEREYIDALINQGREPGIKPLVSKMLDVYRSMRIYDWKFPGEYYIGISRVAFINVEFLDVLLKFIPETKWKEVGQEIGKMAKVSLEASMDIETANKEKWIEVFKRLRVQGFGDFYLKDKFI
;
A
#
# COMPACT_ATOMS: atom_id res chain seq x y z
N MET A 1 -5.06 35.86 27.14
CA MET A 1 -4.11 36.35 26.11
C MET A 1 -4.11 35.34 24.99
N TYR A 2 -4.60 35.75 23.83
CA TYR A 2 -4.61 34.96 22.61
C TYR A 2 -3.19 34.91 22.05
N VAL A 3 -2.65 33.71 21.82
CA VAL A 3 -1.42 33.53 21.04
C VAL A 3 -1.87 33.11 19.65
N GLY A 4 -1.64 34.01 18.68
CA GLY A 4 -2.13 33.89 17.31
C GLY A 4 -1.57 32.66 16.58
N GLU A 5 -2.46 32.04 15.81
CA GLU A 5 -2.13 31.05 14.79
C GLU A 5 -1.18 31.69 13.76
N GLY A 6 0.08 31.30 13.82
CA GLY A 6 1.03 31.57 12.77
C GLY A 6 0.67 30.76 11.54
N ASN A 7 0.23 31.45 10.48
CA ASN A 7 0.09 30.95 9.12
C ASN A 7 1.27 30.02 8.75
N MET A 8 1.04 28.71 8.73
CA MET A 8 1.97 27.77 8.10
C MET A 8 1.87 27.94 6.58
N ALA A 9 2.76 28.76 6.04
CA ALA A 9 3.02 28.78 4.60
C ALA A 9 3.29 27.35 4.10
N PRO A 10 2.82 26.97 2.90
CA PRO A 10 3.10 25.64 2.36
C PRO A 10 4.61 25.51 2.19
N LYS A 11 5.22 24.55 2.89
CA LYS A 11 6.64 24.21 2.70
C LYS A 11 6.88 23.96 1.21
N GLU A 12 7.65 24.81 0.55
CA GLU A 12 8.24 24.51 -0.75
C GLU A 12 8.97 23.17 -0.63
N ARG A 13 8.41 22.12 -1.25
CA ARG A 13 9.08 20.83 -1.31
C ARG A 13 10.29 20.99 -2.23
N SER A 14 11.44 21.30 -1.66
CA SER A 14 12.69 21.40 -2.42
C SER A 14 12.98 20.07 -3.10
N VAL A 15 12.95 20.06 -4.43
CA VAL A 15 13.27 18.88 -5.24
C VAL A 15 14.77 18.63 -5.12
N LYS A 16 15.15 17.50 -4.53
CA LYS A 16 16.56 17.07 -4.47
C LYS A 16 16.91 16.30 -5.74
N ARG A 17 18.06 16.63 -6.34
CA ARG A 17 18.62 15.90 -7.49
C ARG A 17 19.57 14.82 -6.99
N THR A 18 19.49 13.64 -7.60
CA THR A 18 20.32 12.48 -7.28
C THR A 18 20.68 11.78 -8.59
N THR A 19 21.94 11.36 -8.70
CA THR A 19 22.41 10.49 -9.79
C THR A 19 22.39 9.05 -9.31
N ILE A 20 21.86 8.15 -10.14
CA ILE A 20 21.82 6.71 -9.89
C ILE A 20 22.65 6.04 -10.99
N ILE A 21 23.51 5.12 -10.60
CA ILE A 21 24.23 4.26 -11.53
C ILE A 21 23.41 2.98 -11.65
N LEU A 22 23.11 2.59 -12.90
CA LEU A 22 22.38 1.38 -13.23
C LEU A 22 23.30 0.51 -14.08
N ASP A 23 23.15 -0.80 -13.92
CA ASP A 23 23.80 -1.75 -14.81
C ASP A 23 23.16 -1.69 -16.22
N GLU A 24 23.87 -2.19 -17.22
CA GLU A 24 23.45 -2.09 -18.63
C GLU A 24 22.10 -2.78 -18.86
N ASP A 25 21.91 -3.97 -18.28
CA ASP A 25 20.67 -4.75 -18.36
C ASP A 25 19.49 -4.06 -17.66
N GLU A 26 19.72 -3.46 -16.48
CA GLU A 26 18.72 -2.64 -15.79
C GLU A 26 18.29 -1.45 -16.65
N ARG A 27 19.25 -0.79 -17.31
CA ARG A 27 18.97 0.36 -18.16
C ARG A 27 18.22 -0.04 -19.43
N GLU A 28 18.64 -1.09 -20.11
CA GLU A 28 17.96 -1.64 -21.28
C GLU A 28 16.53 -2.04 -20.97
N TYR A 29 16.30 -2.68 -19.83
CA TYR A 29 14.97 -3.05 -19.37
C TYR A 29 14.07 -1.83 -19.16
N ILE A 30 14.57 -0.79 -18.50
CA ILE A 30 13.81 0.46 -18.29
C ILE A 30 13.50 1.14 -19.62
N ASP A 31 14.48 1.26 -20.53
CA ASP A 31 14.28 1.90 -21.83
C ASP A 31 13.28 1.12 -22.69
N ALA A 32 13.28 -0.22 -22.62
CA ALA A 32 12.27 -1.05 -23.27
C ALA A 32 10.85 -0.76 -22.77
N LEU A 33 10.65 -0.61 -21.45
CA LEU A 33 9.35 -0.25 -20.87
C LEU A 33 8.88 1.13 -21.33
N ILE A 34 9.81 2.10 -21.43
CA ILE A 34 9.50 3.46 -21.90
C ILE A 34 9.12 3.45 -23.38
N ASN A 35 9.90 2.77 -24.22
CA ASN A 35 9.65 2.66 -25.66
C ASN A 35 8.33 1.96 -25.98
N GLN A 36 7.90 1.00 -25.14
CA GLN A 36 6.60 0.35 -25.24
C GLN A 36 5.43 1.20 -24.71
N GLY A 37 5.70 2.39 -24.18
CA GLY A 37 4.69 3.26 -23.56
C GLY A 37 4.14 2.74 -22.23
N ARG A 38 4.78 1.75 -21.61
CA ARG A 38 4.36 1.17 -20.31
C ARG A 38 4.74 2.05 -19.14
N GLU A 39 5.83 2.80 -19.25
CA GLU A 39 6.27 3.75 -18.25
C GLU A 39 6.58 5.11 -18.90
N PRO A 40 6.16 6.23 -18.31
CA PRO A 40 6.31 7.56 -18.92
C PRO A 40 7.74 8.13 -18.81
N GLY A 41 8.66 7.40 -18.15
CA GLY A 41 10.07 7.78 -18.01
C GLY A 41 10.70 7.27 -16.71
N ILE A 42 12.03 7.39 -16.60
CA ILE A 42 12.79 6.89 -15.45
C ILE A 42 12.41 7.56 -14.13
N LYS A 43 12.17 8.89 -14.12
CA LYS A 43 11.81 9.62 -12.90
C LYS A 43 10.45 9.17 -12.33
N PRO A 44 9.36 9.12 -13.13
CA PRO A 44 8.10 8.53 -12.68
C PRO A 44 8.23 7.08 -12.21
N LEU A 45 8.99 6.25 -12.93
CA LEU A 45 9.23 4.86 -12.57
C LEU A 45 9.89 4.76 -11.18
N VAL A 46 11.01 5.45 -10.96
CA VAL A 46 11.72 5.45 -9.67
C VAL A 46 10.81 5.96 -8.54
N SER A 47 10.00 6.99 -8.81
CA SER A 47 9.05 7.52 -7.82
C SER A 47 7.97 6.48 -7.44
N LYS A 48 7.44 5.77 -8.44
CA LYS A 48 6.49 4.66 -8.27
C LYS A 48 7.12 3.52 -7.49
N MET A 49 8.34 3.10 -7.84
CA MET A 49 9.06 2.04 -7.13
C MET A 49 9.33 2.40 -5.66
N LEU A 50 9.70 3.64 -5.35
CA LEU A 50 9.86 4.10 -3.97
C LEU A 50 8.54 4.14 -3.19
N ASP A 51 7.43 4.46 -3.85
CA ASP A 51 6.12 4.40 -3.21
C ASP A 51 5.68 2.96 -2.93
N VAL A 52 5.90 2.05 -3.88
CA VAL A 52 5.65 0.61 -3.72
C VAL A 52 6.53 0.04 -2.62
N TYR A 53 7.84 0.30 -2.64
CA TYR A 53 8.80 -0.17 -1.64
C TYR A 53 8.40 0.20 -0.21
N ARG A 54 8.01 1.46 -0.01
CA ARG A 54 7.54 1.95 1.31
C ARG A 54 6.17 1.40 1.67
N SER A 55 5.24 1.36 0.71
CA SER A 55 3.86 0.92 0.96
C SER A 55 3.81 -0.57 1.27
N MET A 56 4.57 -1.41 0.58
CA MET A 56 4.62 -2.85 0.85
C MET A 56 5.58 -3.22 1.98
N ARG A 57 6.29 -2.23 2.56
CA ARG A 57 7.37 -2.43 3.55
C ARG A 57 8.35 -3.51 3.12
N ILE A 58 8.84 -3.43 1.87
CA ILE A 58 9.76 -4.43 1.30
C ILE A 58 11.03 -4.59 2.16
N TYR A 59 11.42 -3.57 2.91
CA TYR A 59 12.52 -3.64 3.88
C TYR A 59 12.30 -4.65 5.04
N ASP A 60 11.06 -5.11 5.27
CA ASP A 60 10.74 -6.17 6.24
C ASP A 60 10.94 -7.58 5.64
N TRP A 61 11.14 -7.70 4.31
CA TRP A 61 11.21 -8.98 3.60
C TRP A 61 12.60 -9.58 3.70
N LYS A 62 12.86 -10.26 4.82
CA LYS A 62 14.19 -10.80 5.14
C LYS A 62 14.47 -12.19 4.56
N PHE A 63 13.43 -12.97 4.26
CA PHE A 63 13.56 -14.36 3.86
C PHE A 63 13.07 -14.58 2.43
N PRO A 64 13.85 -15.27 1.57
CA PRO A 64 13.45 -15.57 0.21
C PRO A 64 12.10 -16.31 0.16
N GLY A 65 11.16 -15.79 -0.64
CA GLY A 65 9.81 -16.37 -0.77
C GLY A 65 8.85 -16.04 0.37
N GLU A 66 9.26 -15.21 1.34
CA GLU A 66 8.38 -14.75 2.42
C GLU A 66 8.24 -13.23 2.40
N TYR A 67 7.00 -12.79 2.29
CA TYR A 67 6.67 -11.37 2.30
C TYR A 67 6.11 -11.00 3.67
N TYR A 68 6.63 -9.93 4.26
CA TYR A 68 6.22 -9.47 5.58
C TYR A 68 5.73 -8.03 5.53
N ILE A 69 4.73 -7.74 6.35
CA ILE A 69 4.32 -6.39 6.67
C ILE A 69 4.30 -6.29 8.20
N GLY A 70 5.37 -5.76 8.78
CA GLY A 70 5.67 -5.90 10.21
C GLY A 70 5.70 -7.36 10.65
N ILE A 71 4.85 -7.75 11.60
CA ILE A 71 4.85 -9.13 12.15
C ILE A 71 4.03 -10.12 11.33
N SER A 72 3.30 -9.66 10.31
CA SER A 72 2.39 -10.51 9.52
C SER A 72 3.07 -11.00 8.25
N ARG A 73 3.06 -12.33 8.04
CA ARG A 73 3.39 -12.94 6.75
C ARG A 73 2.24 -12.75 5.77
N VAL A 74 2.57 -12.40 4.54
CA VAL A 74 1.64 -12.15 3.44
C VAL A 74 1.98 -13.07 2.27
N ALA A 75 0.96 -13.47 1.51
CA ALA A 75 1.11 -14.21 0.26
C ALA A 75 0.41 -13.45 -0.87
N PHE A 76 1.05 -13.39 -2.04
CA PHE A 76 0.38 -13.00 -3.27
C PHE A 76 -0.28 -14.23 -3.86
N ILE A 77 -1.61 -14.24 -3.84
CA ILE A 77 -2.42 -15.31 -4.42
C ILE A 77 -3.37 -14.72 -5.45
N ASN A 78 -3.65 -15.51 -6.48
CA ASN A 78 -4.67 -15.22 -7.48
C ASN A 78 -6.05 -15.14 -6.81
N VAL A 79 -6.89 -14.19 -7.21
CA VAL A 79 -8.24 -14.04 -6.65
C VAL A 79 -9.08 -15.30 -6.88
N GLU A 80 -8.82 -16.01 -7.97
CA GLU A 80 -9.48 -17.27 -8.32
C GLU A 80 -9.26 -18.35 -7.25
N PHE A 81 -8.17 -18.28 -6.48
CA PHE A 81 -7.95 -19.21 -5.36
C PHE A 81 -8.95 -18.95 -4.24
N LEU A 82 -9.24 -17.68 -3.94
CA LEU A 82 -10.27 -17.28 -2.99
C LEU A 82 -11.65 -17.69 -3.50
N ASP A 83 -11.93 -17.52 -4.79
CA ASP A 83 -13.21 -17.94 -5.39
C ASP A 83 -13.44 -19.44 -5.24
N VAL A 84 -12.40 -20.25 -5.46
CA VAL A 84 -12.48 -21.71 -5.23
C VAL A 84 -12.73 -22.01 -3.75
N LEU A 85 -12.06 -21.33 -2.82
CA LEU A 85 -12.28 -21.52 -1.38
C LEU A 85 -13.70 -21.14 -0.96
N LEU A 86 -14.22 -20.01 -1.45
CA LEU A 86 -15.55 -19.52 -1.13
C LEU A 86 -16.65 -20.47 -1.58
N LYS A 87 -16.46 -21.24 -2.66
CA LYS A 87 -17.41 -22.28 -3.10
C LYS A 87 -17.66 -23.36 -2.04
N PHE A 88 -16.70 -23.59 -1.14
CA PHE A 88 -16.84 -24.57 -0.04
C PHE A 88 -17.41 -23.96 1.24
N ILE A 89 -17.58 -22.63 1.29
CA ILE A 89 -18.13 -21.92 2.45
C ILE A 89 -19.59 -21.57 2.12
N PRO A 90 -20.58 -22.07 2.90
CA PRO A 90 -21.97 -21.68 2.69
C PRO A 90 -22.14 -20.15 2.73
N GLU A 91 -22.95 -19.60 1.82
CA GLU A 91 -23.17 -18.15 1.71
C GLU A 91 -23.66 -17.53 3.04
N THR A 92 -24.44 -18.27 3.82
CA THR A 92 -24.91 -17.86 5.14
C THR A 92 -23.78 -17.54 6.13
N LYS A 93 -22.57 -18.10 5.90
CA LYS A 93 -21.38 -17.87 6.72
C LYS A 93 -20.44 -16.80 6.17
N TRP A 94 -20.66 -16.28 4.95
CA TRP A 94 -19.72 -15.33 4.33
C TRP A 94 -19.53 -14.07 5.17
N LYS A 95 -20.62 -13.56 5.77
CA LYS A 95 -20.56 -12.39 6.66
C LYS A 95 -19.69 -12.65 7.89
N GLU A 96 -19.86 -13.81 8.53
CA GLU A 96 -19.08 -14.21 9.71
C GLU A 96 -17.59 -14.35 9.36
N VAL A 97 -17.29 -15.05 8.26
CA VAL A 97 -15.92 -15.20 7.74
C VAL A 97 -15.29 -13.83 7.46
N GLY A 98 -16.01 -12.94 6.78
CA GLY A 98 -15.53 -11.58 6.51
C GLY A 98 -15.26 -10.78 7.79
N GLN A 99 -16.10 -10.93 8.82
CA GLN A 99 -15.88 -10.28 10.12
C GLN A 99 -14.63 -10.80 10.83
N GLU A 100 -14.39 -12.11 10.83
CA GLU A 100 -13.18 -12.69 11.42
C GLU A 100 -11.91 -12.27 10.66
N ILE A 101 -11.95 -12.26 9.32
CA ILE A 101 -10.86 -11.73 8.50
C ILE A 101 -10.61 -10.25 8.84
N GLY A 102 -11.66 -9.44 8.97
CA GLY A 102 -11.56 -8.03 9.35
C GLY A 102 -10.94 -7.82 10.74
N LYS A 103 -11.27 -8.66 11.72
CA LYS A 103 -10.64 -8.63 13.06
C LYS A 103 -9.14 -8.94 12.96
N MET A 104 -8.75 -9.95 12.18
CA MET A 104 -7.34 -10.29 11.97
C MET A 104 -6.59 -9.16 11.25
N ALA A 105 -7.20 -8.56 10.23
CA ALA A 105 -6.63 -7.41 9.53
C ALA A 105 -6.43 -6.23 10.47
N LYS A 106 -7.42 -5.94 11.34
CA LYS A 106 -7.30 -4.91 12.39
C LYS A 106 -6.08 -5.14 13.28
N VAL A 107 -5.92 -6.34 13.82
CA VAL A 107 -4.77 -6.69 14.68
C VAL A 107 -3.45 -6.48 13.93
N SER A 108 -3.38 -6.92 12.68
CA SER A 108 -2.19 -6.73 11.84
C SER A 108 -1.84 -5.24 11.68
N LEU A 109 -2.83 -4.40 11.37
CA LEU A 109 -2.65 -2.95 11.19
C LEU A 109 -2.24 -2.25 12.48
N GLU A 110 -2.87 -2.58 13.61
CA GLU A 110 -2.57 -1.95 14.89
C GLU A 110 -1.18 -2.36 15.39
N ALA A 111 -0.88 -3.66 15.43
CA ALA A 111 0.36 -4.17 16.00
C ALA A 111 1.60 -3.95 15.12
N SER A 112 1.44 -4.04 13.79
CA SER A 112 2.59 -3.95 12.88
C SER A 112 2.89 -2.53 12.44
N MET A 113 1.88 -1.65 12.50
CA MET A 113 1.95 -0.34 11.83
C MET A 113 1.55 0.84 12.69
N ASP A 114 1.14 0.61 13.94
CA ASP A 114 0.71 1.68 14.83
C ASP A 114 -0.43 2.54 14.23
N ILE A 115 -1.30 1.90 13.45
CA ILE A 115 -2.49 2.55 12.88
C ILE A 115 -3.67 2.30 13.81
N GLU A 116 -4.13 3.34 14.50
CA GLU A 116 -5.31 3.28 15.36
C GLU A 116 -6.59 3.15 14.53
N THR A 117 -7.09 1.93 14.32
CA THR A 117 -8.23 1.69 13.41
C THR A 117 -9.56 2.25 13.95
N ALA A 118 -9.67 2.44 15.27
CA ALA A 118 -10.82 3.07 15.90
C ALA A 118 -10.90 4.58 15.62
N ASN A 119 -9.79 5.22 15.24
CA ASN A 119 -9.71 6.63 14.98
C ASN A 119 -10.04 6.93 13.50
N LYS A 120 -11.17 7.61 13.26
CA LYS A 120 -11.66 7.93 11.92
C LYS A 120 -10.68 8.78 11.10
N GLU A 121 -9.87 9.62 11.74
CA GLU A 121 -8.84 10.42 11.06
C GLU A 121 -7.75 9.55 10.42
N LYS A 122 -7.49 8.38 11.02
CA LYS A 122 -6.53 7.39 10.54
C LYS A 122 -7.08 6.45 9.47
N TRP A 123 -8.37 6.52 9.15
CA TRP A 123 -8.98 5.62 8.15
C TRP A 123 -8.39 5.78 6.75
N ILE A 124 -7.85 6.95 6.40
CA ILE A 124 -7.14 7.13 5.12
C ILE A 124 -5.93 6.19 5.05
N GLU A 125 -5.22 6.01 6.17
CA GLU A 125 -4.08 5.10 6.25
C GLU A 125 -4.57 3.65 6.14
N VAL A 126 -5.65 3.29 6.86
CA VAL A 126 -6.30 1.96 6.75
C VAL A 126 -6.69 1.63 5.31
N PHE A 127 -7.36 2.55 4.62
CA PHE A 127 -7.80 2.37 3.23
C PHE A 127 -6.61 2.22 2.28
N LYS A 128 -5.53 3.00 2.49
CA LYS A 128 -4.30 2.81 1.75
C LYS A 128 -3.75 1.39 1.94
N ARG A 129 -3.82 0.82 3.16
CA ARG A 129 -3.34 -0.55 3.41
C ARG A 129 -4.20 -1.61 2.74
N LEU A 130 -5.52 -1.50 2.83
CA LEU A 130 -6.43 -2.43 2.16
C LEU A 130 -6.24 -2.40 0.65
N ARG A 131 -6.05 -1.21 0.06
CA ARG A 131 -5.69 -1.03 -1.35
C ARG A 131 -4.39 -1.74 -1.71
N VAL A 132 -3.32 -1.53 -0.93
CA VAL A 132 -2.01 -2.17 -1.16
C VAL A 132 -2.11 -3.70 -1.08
N GLN A 133 -3.02 -4.23 -0.26
CA GLN A 133 -3.31 -5.66 -0.16
C GLN A 133 -4.23 -6.20 -1.26
N GLY A 134 -4.72 -5.35 -2.17
CA GLY A 134 -5.55 -5.76 -3.30
C GLY A 134 -7.05 -5.84 -3.02
N PHE A 135 -7.53 -5.35 -1.87
CA PHE A 135 -8.98 -5.33 -1.55
C PHE A 135 -9.76 -4.25 -2.32
N GLY A 136 -9.06 -3.38 -3.06
CA GLY A 136 -9.67 -2.34 -3.89
C GLY A 136 -9.60 -0.94 -3.28
N ASP A 137 -10.32 -0.01 -3.91
CA ASP A 137 -10.31 1.40 -3.56
C ASP A 137 -11.45 1.75 -2.60
N PHE A 138 -11.09 2.34 -1.45
CA PHE A 138 -12.04 2.75 -0.42
C PHE A 138 -12.06 4.28 -0.31
N TYR A 139 -13.26 4.85 -0.21
CA TYR A 139 -13.49 6.28 -0.11
C TYR A 139 -14.48 6.61 1.00
N LEU A 140 -14.22 7.68 1.76
CA LEU A 140 -15.21 8.24 2.68
C LEU A 140 -16.27 9.00 1.87
N LYS A 141 -17.53 8.58 2.01
CA LYS A 141 -18.69 9.16 1.29
C LYS A 141 -18.78 10.69 1.43
N ASP A 142 -18.42 11.24 2.58
CA ASP A 142 -18.60 12.66 2.89
C ASP A 142 -17.49 13.58 2.35
N LYS A 143 -16.47 13.05 1.66
CA LYS A 143 -15.38 13.86 1.05
C LYS A 143 -15.61 14.20 -0.42
N PHE A 144 -16.71 13.75 -1.03
CA PHE A 144 -16.99 13.91 -2.46
C PHE A 144 -18.40 14.43 -2.77
N ILE A 145 -18.97 15.26 -1.89
CA ILE A 145 -20.15 16.10 -2.21
C ILE A 145 -19.66 17.51 -2.52
#